data_AF-A0A2G6TM44-F1
#
_entry.id   AF-A0A2G6TM44-F1
#
_cell.length_a   1.000
_cell.length_b   1.000
_cell.length_c   1.000
_cell.angle_alpha   90.00
_cell.angle_beta   90.00
_cell.angle_gamma   90.00
#
_symmetry.space_group_name_H-M   'P 1'
#
loop_
_entity.id
_entity.type
_entity.pdbx_description
1 polymer ?
#
loop_
_entity_poly.entity_id
_entity_poly.type
_entity_poly.pdbx_seq_one_letter_code
_entity_poly.pdbx_strand_id
1 'polypeptide(L)'
;MTVQRNSRNTKRGAVLDSALLFFSKYWIYIVVLIFGVPPLVRYIRTVLALNQKNKINTDIVINNAENGTSDPVTIKKKITTVQKKYPNLTDKDMQRCGTVAQGIAIALGTNVEDNHFVLDTDIYNVSAWFEDEAKAVRLLKTVPGTFPVVEDLYFKVCTRSRNLKYDLLKYLSDSDLAKVRATYKKYNKTWI
;
A
#
# COMPACT_ATOMS: atom_id res chain seq x y z
N MET A 1 44.72 -22.52 -56.73
CA MET A 1 43.37 -22.34 -56.15
C MET A 1 43.17 -23.40 -55.08
N THR A 2 43.27 -23.03 -53.80
CA THR A 2 43.04 -23.96 -52.67
C THR A 2 41.85 -23.46 -51.86
N VAL A 3 40.82 -24.32 -51.80
CA VAL A 3 39.50 -24.02 -51.24
C VAL A 3 39.58 -23.97 -49.72
N GLN A 4 39.35 -22.78 -49.15
CA GLN A 4 39.18 -22.57 -47.72
C GLN A 4 37.74 -22.96 -47.32
N ARG A 5 37.49 -24.24 -47.03
CA ARG A 5 36.22 -24.70 -46.43
C ARG A 5 36.50 -25.75 -45.35
N ASN A 6 36.51 -25.33 -44.08
CA ASN A 6 35.94 -26.11 -42.95
C ASN A 6 36.15 -25.55 -41.53
N SER A 7 36.70 -24.34 -41.33
CA SER A 7 36.99 -23.87 -39.95
C SER A 7 35.77 -23.55 -39.06
N ARG A 8 34.53 -23.44 -39.60
CA ARG A 8 33.33 -23.10 -38.81
C ARG A 8 32.61 -24.31 -38.20
N ASN A 9 32.70 -25.49 -38.82
CA ASN A 9 32.02 -26.70 -38.32
C ASN A 9 32.74 -27.33 -37.13
N THR A 10 34.07 -27.28 -37.09
CA THR A 10 34.88 -27.83 -36.00
C THR A 10 34.70 -27.06 -34.68
N LYS A 11 34.54 -25.73 -34.74
CA LYS A 11 34.30 -24.89 -33.55
C LYS A 11 32.90 -25.09 -32.96
N ARG A 12 31.88 -25.38 -33.78
CA ARG A 12 30.53 -25.71 -33.30
C ARG A 12 30.47 -27.08 -32.61
N GLY A 13 31.17 -28.08 -33.14
CA GLY A 13 31.29 -29.40 -32.50
C GLY A 13 31.91 -29.32 -31.11
N ALA A 14 33.03 -28.63 -30.97
CA ALA A 14 33.72 -28.50 -29.67
C ALA A 14 32.90 -27.77 -28.58
N VAL A 15 32.08 -26.79 -28.97
CA VAL A 15 31.17 -26.09 -28.03
C VAL A 15 29.99 -26.98 -27.63
N LEU A 16 29.45 -27.75 -28.56
CA LEU A 16 28.37 -28.71 -28.29
C LEU A 16 28.85 -29.86 -27.40
N ASP A 17 30.06 -30.38 -27.63
CA ASP A 17 30.66 -31.43 -26.81
C ASP A 17 30.96 -30.94 -25.39
N SER A 18 31.45 -29.70 -25.26
CA SER A 18 31.68 -29.05 -23.96
C SER A 18 30.37 -28.79 -23.22
N ALA A 19 29.31 -28.40 -23.92
CA ALA A 19 27.97 -28.24 -23.35
C ALA A 19 27.38 -29.58 -22.92
N LEU A 20 27.51 -30.63 -23.73
CA LEU A 20 27.05 -31.98 -23.41
C LEU A 20 27.75 -32.54 -22.16
N LEU A 21 29.06 -32.34 -22.03
CA LEU A 21 29.82 -32.72 -20.83
C LEU A 21 29.40 -31.93 -19.59
N PHE A 22 29.04 -30.65 -19.76
CA PHE A 22 28.50 -29.84 -18.67
C PHE A 22 27.11 -30.34 -18.23
N PHE A 23 26.20 -30.58 -19.18
CA PHE A 23 24.89 -31.14 -18.87
C PHE A 23 25.01 -32.54 -18.26
N SER A 24 25.87 -33.44 -18.78
CA SER A 24 26.04 -34.78 -18.21
C SER A 24 26.61 -34.78 -16.79
N LYS A 25 27.44 -33.79 -16.45
CA LYS A 25 28.03 -33.65 -15.11
C LYS A 25 27.10 -32.96 -14.12
N TYR A 26 26.27 -32.01 -14.58
CA TYR A 26 25.45 -31.16 -13.70
C TYR A 26 23.93 -31.32 -13.88
N TRP A 27 23.45 -32.29 -14.67
CA TRP A 27 22.02 -32.46 -14.97
C TRP A 27 21.16 -32.55 -13.72
N ILE A 28 21.64 -33.21 -12.65
CA ILE A 28 20.86 -33.38 -11.42
C ILE A 28 20.65 -32.03 -10.71
N TYR A 29 21.64 -31.14 -10.72
CA TYR A 29 21.52 -29.79 -10.18
C TYR A 29 20.60 -28.92 -11.05
N ILE A 30 20.63 -29.11 -12.37
CA ILE A 30 19.75 -28.41 -13.31
C ILE A 30 18.29 -28.85 -13.10
N VAL A 31 18.05 -30.15 -12.92
CA VAL A 31 16.72 -30.69 -12.58
C VAL A 31 16.24 -30.14 -11.24
N VAL A 32 17.09 -30.14 -10.20
CA VAL A 32 16.74 -29.54 -8.90
C VAL A 32 16.48 -28.03 -9.02
N LEU A 33 17.20 -27.32 -9.89
CA LEU A 33 16.99 -25.89 -10.09
C LEU A 33 15.68 -25.62 -10.84
N ILE A 34 15.36 -26.39 -11.88
CA ILE A 34 14.14 -26.23 -12.68
C ILE A 34 12.89 -26.69 -11.91
N PHE A 35 12.96 -27.80 -11.17
CA PHE A 35 11.80 -28.37 -10.49
C PHE A 35 11.73 -28.03 -9.00
N GLY A 36 12.85 -27.77 -8.33
CA GLY A 36 12.90 -27.46 -6.90
C GLY A 36 12.79 -25.96 -6.59
N VAL A 37 13.38 -25.08 -7.39
CA VAL A 37 13.33 -23.63 -7.11
C VAL A 37 11.94 -23.02 -7.31
N PRO A 38 11.18 -23.31 -8.39
CA PRO A 38 9.85 -22.74 -8.57
C PRO A 38 8.84 -23.05 -7.45
N PRO A 39 8.69 -24.28 -6.93
CA PRO A 39 7.80 -24.54 -5.80
C PRO A 39 8.32 -23.91 -4.50
N LEU A 40 9.63 -23.84 -4.28
CA LEU A 40 10.21 -23.17 -3.11
C LEU A 40 9.89 -21.66 -3.12
N VAL A 41 10.08 -21.00 -4.27
CA VAL A 41 9.75 -19.57 -4.44
C VAL A 41 8.25 -19.34 -4.26
N ARG A 42 7.40 -20.22 -4.82
CA ARG A 42 5.95 -20.15 -4.61
C ARG A 42 5.58 -20.29 -3.13
N TYR A 43 6.16 -21.26 -2.44
CA TYR A 43 5.92 -21.49 -1.02
C TYR A 43 6.31 -20.26 -0.17
N ILE A 44 7.52 -19.71 -0.37
CA ILE A 44 7.98 -18.51 0.34
C ILE A 44 7.04 -17.33 0.09
N ARG A 45 6.61 -17.11 -1.16
CA ARG A 45 5.65 -16.04 -1.49
C ARG A 45 4.30 -16.24 -0.79
N THR A 46 3.79 -17.46 -0.73
CA THR A 46 2.53 -17.77 -0.03
C THR A 46 2.63 -17.54 1.47
N VAL A 47 3.72 -17.98 2.10
CA VAL A 47 3.95 -17.76 3.55
C VAL A 47 4.08 -16.28 3.88
N LEU A 48 4.82 -15.52 3.05
CA LEU A 48 4.93 -14.06 3.21
C LEU A 48 3.57 -13.37 3.07
N ALA A 49 2.76 -13.78 2.09
CA ALA A 49 1.42 -13.23 1.88
C ALA A 49 0.47 -13.56 3.04
N LEU A 50 0.53 -14.79 3.58
CA LEU A 50 -0.26 -15.19 4.75
C LEU A 50 0.11 -14.39 6.00
N ASN A 51 1.41 -14.22 6.26
CA ASN A 51 1.89 -13.43 7.40
C ASN A 51 1.49 -11.96 7.28
N GLN A 52 1.51 -11.39 6.08
CA GLN A 52 1.01 -10.02 5.84
C GLN A 52 -0.50 -9.93 6.09
N LYS A 53 -1.30 -10.87 5.57
CA LYS A 53 -2.75 -10.92 5.82
C LYS A 53 -3.08 -11.03 7.30
N ASN A 54 -2.37 -11.87 8.04
CA ASN A 54 -2.57 -12.04 9.48
C ASN A 54 -2.25 -10.74 10.24
N LYS A 55 -1.13 -10.08 9.91
CA LYS A 55 -0.79 -8.78 10.51
C LYS A 55 -1.85 -7.71 10.22
N ILE A 56 -2.30 -7.61 8.97
CA ILE A 56 -3.35 -6.67 8.57
C ILE A 56 -4.65 -6.95 9.35
N ASN A 57 -5.06 -8.22 9.47
CA ASN A 57 -6.26 -8.59 10.23
C ASN A 57 -6.14 -8.24 11.72
N THR A 58 -4.98 -8.49 12.34
CA THR A 58 -4.72 -8.11 13.73
C THR A 58 -4.75 -6.60 13.92
N ASP A 59 -4.10 -5.85 13.04
CA ASP A 59 -4.11 -4.38 13.07
C ASP A 59 -5.54 -3.84 12.89
N ILE A 60 -6.36 -4.48 12.05
CA ILE A 60 -7.78 -4.12 11.87
C ILE A 60 -8.57 -4.31 13.17
N VAL A 61 -8.42 -5.46 13.82
CA VAL A 61 -9.13 -5.77 15.07
C VAL A 61 -8.74 -4.79 16.18
N ILE A 62 -7.43 -4.52 16.33
CA ILE A 62 -6.92 -3.60 17.34
C ILE A 62 -7.42 -2.18 17.07
N ASN A 63 -7.29 -1.66 15.85
CA ASN A 63 -7.75 -0.32 15.51
C ASN A 63 -9.27 -0.17 15.66
N ASN A 64 -10.05 -1.21 15.35
CA ASN A 64 -11.50 -1.17 15.54
C ASN A 64 -11.89 -1.06 17.01
N ALA A 65 -11.20 -1.81 17.88
CA ALA A 65 -11.42 -1.76 19.32
C ALA A 65 -10.95 -0.44 19.94
N GLU A 66 -9.75 0.03 19.57
CA GLU A 66 -9.12 1.22 20.13
C GLU A 66 -9.71 2.54 19.61
N ASN A 67 -10.13 2.59 18.34
CA ASN A 67 -10.80 3.78 17.81
C ASN A 67 -12.27 3.79 18.23
N GLY A 68 -12.85 2.64 18.60
CA GLY A 68 -14.21 2.58 19.12
C GLY A 68 -14.44 3.32 20.44
N THR A 69 -13.40 3.74 21.17
CA THR A 69 -13.52 4.40 22.48
C THR A 69 -13.05 5.86 22.48
N SER A 70 -12.52 6.36 21.36
CA SER A 70 -11.99 7.73 21.20
C SER A 70 -11.08 8.22 22.34
N ASP A 71 -10.32 7.32 22.98
CA ASP A 71 -9.48 7.65 24.13
C ASP A 71 -8.28 8.56 23.72
N PRO A 72 -8.12 9.76 24.33
CA PRO A 72 -7.05 10.68 24.01
C PRO A 72 -5.64 10.10 24.19
N VAL A 73 -5.43 9.22 25.17
CA VAL A 73 -4.12 8.61 25.44
C VAL A 73 -3.75 7.66 24.31
N THR A 74 -4.70 6.84 23.89
CA THR A 74 -4.57 5.90 22.77
C THR A 74 -4.32 6.63 21.45
N ILE A 75 -5.08 7.71 21.16
CA ILE A 75 -4.87 8.55 19.98
C ILE A 75 -3.45 9.12 19.95
N LYS A 76 -2.97 9.69 21.08
CA LYS A 76 -1.61 10.25 21.17
C LYS A 76 -0.53 9.19 20.92
N LYS A 77 -0.71 7.98 21.45
CA LYS A 77 0.20 6.85 21.22
C LYS A 77 0.25 6.44 19.74
N LYS A 78 -0.90 6.44 19.05
CA LYS A 78 -0.98 6.13 17.61
C LYS A 78 -0.31 7.20 16.75
N ILE A 79 -0.57 8.48 17.04
CA ILE A 79 0.11 9.60 16.36
C ILE A 79 1.63 9.49 16.54
N THR A 80 2.10 9.22 17.76
CA THR A 80 3.52 9.01 18.05
C THR A 80 4.10 7.84 17.23
N THR A 81 3.32 6.76 17.06
CA THR A 81 3.72 5.60 16.26
C THR A 81 3.86 5.95 14.78
N VAL A 82 2.94 6.76 14.23
CA VAL A 82 3.05 7.27 12.85
C VAL A 82 4.24 8.21 12.73
N GLN A 83 4.46 9.09 13.70
CA GLN A 83 5.59 10.02 13.71
C GLN A 83 6.95 9.32 13.68
N LYS A 84 7.11 8.21 14.42
CA LYS A 84 8.33 7.39 14.36
C LYS A 84 8.62 6.83 12.96
N LYS A 85 7.59 6.59 12.14
CA LYS A 85 7.74 6.13 10.74
C LYS A 85 8.21 7.26 9.80
N TYR A 86 7.97 8.51 10.18
CA TYR A 86 8.31 9.71 9.41
C TYR A 86 9.17 10.68 10.22
N PRO A 87 10.42 10.31 10.57
CA PRO A 87 11.28 11.11 11.47
C PRO A 87 11.64 12.50 10.92
N ASN A 88 11.52 12.69 9.60
CA ASN A 88 11.83 13.96 8.93
C ASN A 88 10.65 14.96 8.94
N LEU A 89 9.49 14.57 9.48
CA LEU A 89 8.32 15.45 9.58
C LEU A 89 8.37 16.25 10.88
N THR A 90 8.10 17.56 10.82
CA THR A 90 7.98 18.38 12.03
C THR A 90 6.69 18.04 12.79
N ASP A 91 6.65 18.31 14.10
CA ASP A 91 5.43 18.15 14.91
C ASP A 91 4.24 18.93 14.33
N LYS A 92 4.51 20.14 13.82
CA LYS A 92 3.51 21.00 13.19
C LYS A 92 2.94 20.39 11.91
N ASP A 93 3.81 19.79 11.08
CA ASP A 93 3.35 19.11 9.86
C ASP A 93 2.60 17.83 10.18
N MET A 94 2.98 17.12 11.24
CA MET A 94 2.26 15.94 11.72
C MET A 94 0.85 16.31 12.20
N GLN A 95 0.72 17.36 13.02
CA GLN A 95 -0.57 17.89 13.45
C GLN A 95 -1.43 18.31 12.26
N ARG A 96 -0.85 19.05 11.31
CA ARG A 96 -1.54 19.45 10.07
C ARG A 96 -2.04 18.24 9.27
N CYS A 97 -1.21 17.21 9.10
CA CYS A 97 -1.61 15.97 8.42
C CYS A 97 -2.73 15.25 9.18
N GLY A 98 -2.71 15.28 10.52
CA GLY A 98 -3.76 14.72 11.37
C GLY A 98 -5.10 15.44 11.18
N THR A 99 -5.10 16.77 11.24
CA THR A 99 -6.31 17.58 10.99
C THR A 99 -6.87 17.33 9.59
N VAL A 100 -6.01 17.20 8.58
CA VAL A 100 -6.44 16.88 7.21
C VAL A 100 -7.01 15.46 7.13
N ALA A 101 -6.36 14.46 7.73
CA ALA A 101 -6.86 13.09 7.76
C ALA A 101 -8.24 13.01 8.43
N GLN A 102 -8.44 13.69 9.55
CA GLN A 102 -9.73 13.77 10.24
C GLN A 102 -10.79 14.48 9.39
N GLY A 103 -10.44 15.60 8.76
CA GLY A 103 -11.35 16.33 7.88
C GLY A 103 -11.77 15.51 6.65
N ILE A 104 -10.88 14.68 6.11
CA ILE A 104 -11.19 13.74 5.02
C ILE A 104 -12.09 12.62 5.54
N ALA A 105 -11.79 12.06 6.72
CA ALA A 105 -12.62 11.03 7.33
C ALA A 105 -14.07 11.50 7.53
N ILE A 106 -14.26 12.72 8.01
CA ILE A 106 -15.59 13.36 8.11
C ILE A 106 -16.21 13.56 6.72
N ALA A 107 -15.45 14.07 5.75
CA ALA A 107 -15.96 14.33 4.40
C ALA A 107 -16.41 13.05 3.66
N LEU A 108 -15.78 11.91 3.96
CA LEU A 108 -16.11 10.59 3.40
C LEU A 108 -17.13 9.81 4.25
N GLY A 109 -17.81 10.46 5.21
CA GLY A 109 -18.83 9.81 6.04
C GLY A 109 -18.26 8.76 7.02
N THR A 110 -17.01 8.93 7.43
CA THR A 110 -16.26 8.00 8.28
C THR A 110 -15.79 8.68 9.55
N ASN A 111 -16.70 9.08 10.42
CA ASN A 111 -16.29 9.56 11.73
C ASN A 111 -16.07 8.39 12.69
N VAL A 112 -15.09 8.53 13.57
CA VAL A 112 -14.81 7.58 14.66
C VAL A 112 -15.92 7.65 15.71
N GLU A 113 -16.43 8.86 15.96
CA GLU A 113 -17.49 9.15 16.93
C GLU A 113 -18.88 8.65 16.47
N ASP A 114 -19.18 8.66 15.16
CA ASP A 114 -20.47 8.22 14.61
C ASP A 114 -20.61 6.68 14.49
N ASN A 115 -19.57 5.94 14.86
CA ASN A 115 -19.52 4.50 14.67
C ASN A 115 -20.13 3.73 15.88
N HIS A 116 -20.82 4.45 16.75
CA HIS A 116 -21.52 4.00 17.94
C HIS A 116 -23.04 3.89 17.78
N PHE A 117 -23.61 3.73 16.58
CA PHE A 117 -25.05 3.45 16.46
C PHE A 117 -25.33 2.43 15.36
N VAL A 118 -25.49 1.16 15.76
CA VAL A 118 -25.93 0.07 14.87
C VAL A 118 -27.42 -0.27 15.10
N LEU A 119 -28.08 0.31 16.11
CA LEU A 119 -29.50 0.04 16.41
C LEU A 119 -30.20 1.33 16.86
N ASP A 120 -31.27 1.67 16.13
CA ASP A 120 -32.22 2.79 16.29
C ASP A 120 -31.76 4.21 15.92
N THR A 121 -32.00 4.52 14.63
CA THR A 121 -32.29 5.85 14.07
C THR A 121 -31.20 6.92 14.11
N ASP A 122 -30.23 6.81 13.19
CA ASP A 122 -29.32 7.91 12.84
C ASP A 122 -29.97 8.86 11.82
N ILE A 123 -31.00 9.60 12.25
CA ILE A 123 -31.73 10.62 11.43
C ILE A 123 -31.18 12.04 11.65
N TYR A 124 -30.19 12.23 12.53
CA TYR A 124 -29.75 13.56 12.98
C TYR A 124 -28.38 13.99 12.43
N ASN A 125 -27.57 13.09 11.85
CA ASN A 125 -26.34 13.46 11.16
C ASN A 125 -26.51 13.52 9.63
N VAL A 126 -27.32 14.46 9.17
CA VAL A 126 -27.58 14.71 7.73
C VAL A 126 -26.28 14.98 6.95
N SER A 127 -25.21 15.40 7.62
CA SER A 127 -23.89 15.63 6.99
C SER A 127 -23.09 14.35 6.73
N ALA A 128 -23.35 13.26 7.47
CA ALA A 128 -22.75 11.95 7.21
C ALA A 128 -23.48 11.20 6.08
N TRP A 129 -24.68 11.64 5.69
CA TRP A 129 -25.48 11.05 4.62
C TRP A 129 -25.07 11.49 3.21
N PHE A 130 -24.33 12.60 3.11
CA PHE A 130 -23.83 13.12 1.84
C PHE A 130 -22.31 13.24 1.89
N GLU A 131 -21.64 12.36 1.16
CA GLU A 131 -20.19 12.40 0.98
C GLU A 131 -19.80 13.72 0.28
N ASP A 132 -18.94 14.52 0.91
CA ASP A 132 -18.45 15.80 0.36
C ASP A 132 -17.11 15.57 -0.35
N GLU A 133 -17.19 14.97 -1.55
CA GLU A 133 -16.03 14.69 -2.41
C GLU A 133 -15.18 15.95 -2.64
N ALA A 134 -15.83 17.10 -2.86
CA ALA A 134 -15.16 18.37 -3.13
C ALA A 134 -14.31 18.83 -1.93
N LYS A 135 -14.80 18.65 -0.71
CA LYS A 135 -14.06 18.93 0.52
C LYS A 135 -12.89 17.96 0.71
N ALA A 136 -13.07 16.67 0.46
CA ALA A 136 -11.98 15.69 0.52
C ALA A 136 -10.85 16.04 -0.47
N VAL A 137 -11.21 16.39 -1.71
CA VAL A 137 -10.28 16.87 -2.75
C VAL A 137 -9.55 18.14 -2.32
N ARG A 138 -10.27 19.12 -1.77
CA ARG A 138 -9.69 20.38 -1.30
C ARG A 138 -8.68 20.13 -0.18
N LEU A 139 -9.03 19.30 0.79
CA LEU A 139 -8.17 18.96 1.92
C LEU A 139 -6.89 18.22 1.48
N LEU A 140 -7.02 17.22 0.60
CA LEU A 140 -5.87 16.50 0.03
C LEU A 140 -4.89 17.40 -0.71
N LYS A 141 -5.38 18.46 -1.37
CA LYS A 141 -4.55 19.45 -2.07
C LYS A 141 -3.78 20.37 -1.12
N THR A 142 -4.19 20.51 0.15
CA THR A 142 -3.49 21.36 1.12
C THR A 142 -2.22 20.73 1.68
N VAL A 143 -2.05 19.41 1.55
CA VAL A 143 -0.90 18.67 2.08
C VAL A 143 -0.17 17.91 0.96
N PRO A 144 0.26 18.62 -0.09
CA PRO A 144 0.88 17.98 -1.22
C PRO A 144 2.19 17.31 -0.80
N GLY A 145 2.36 16.04 -1.18
CA GLY A 145 3.57 15.29 -0.86
C GLY A 145 3.58 14.61 0.52
N THR A 146 2.55 14.72 1.35
CA THR A 146 2.47 13.95 2.62
C THR A 146 1.38 12.89 2.61
N PHE A 147 0.91 12.47 1.43
CA PHE A 147 -0.14 11.44 1.31
C PHE A 147 0.12 10.18 2.14
N PRO A 148 1.32 9.57 2.14
CA PRO A 148 1.56 8.38 2.97
C PRO A 148 1.35 8.61 4.47
N VAL A 149 1.63 9.84 4.94
CA VAL A 149 1.40 10.24 6.34
C VAL A 149 -0.10 10.37 6.61
N VAL A 150 -0.81 11.05 5.71
CA VAL A 150 -2.27 11.25 5.80
C VAL A 150 -3.00 9.90 5.73
N GLU A 151 -2.56 8.98 4.87
CA GLU A 151 -3.10 7.63 4.74
C GLU A 151 -2.88 6.81 6.02
N ASP A 152 -1.67 6.85 6.60
CA ASP A 152 -1.39 6.15 7.86
C ASP A 152 -2.21 6.72 9.03
N LEU A 153 -2.38 8.04 9.11
CA LEU A 153 -3.21 8.69 10.13
C LEU A 153 -4.70 8.35 9.92
N TYR A 154 -5.16 8.36 8.66
CA TYR A 154 -6.53 7.99 8.32
C TYR A 154 -6.86 6.55 8.74
N PHE A 155 -5.96 5.60 8.45
CA PHE A 155 -6.14 4.19 8.79
C PHE A 155 -6.03 3.93 10.29
N LYS A 156 -5.01 4.49 10.96
CA LYS A 156 -4.71 4.15 12.37
C LYS A 156 -5.52 4.97 13.36
N VAL A 157 -5.75 6.25 13.07
CA VAL A 157 -6.30 7.21 14.03
C VAL A 157 -7.74 7.57 13.70
N CYS A 158 -8.04 7.87 12.43
CA CYS A 158 -9.31 8.50 12.06
C CYS A 158 -10.41 7.53 11.61
N THR A 159 -10.13 6.25 11.41
CA THR A 159 -11.13 5.28 10.95
C THR A 159 -10.95 3.93 11.61
N ARG A 160 -11.97 3.07 11.48
CA ARG A 160 -11.91 1.63 11.80
C ARG A 160 -11.13 0.86 10.73
N SER A 161 -9.87 1.25 10.51
CA SER A 161 -8.93 0.58 9.58
C SER A 161 -9.33 0.67 8.11
N ARG A 162 -9.92 1.79 7.69
CA ARG A 162 -10.21 2.04 6.28
C ARG A 162 -8.96 2.54 5.58
N ASN A 163 -8.76 2.08 4.35
CA ASN A 163 -7.64 2.54 3.53
C ASN A 163 -8.05 3.77 2.73
N LEU A 164 -7.34 4.89 2.92
CA LEU A 164 -7.64 6.14 2.26
C LEU A 164 -7.54 6.03 0.73
N LYS A 165 -6.54 5.32 0.19
CA LYS A 165 -6.41 5.12 -1.26
C LYS A 165 -7.64 4.39 -1.84
N TYR A 166 -8.12 3.35 -1.16
CA TYR A 166 -9.31 2.62 -1.56
C TYR A 166 -10.58 3.48 -1.46
N ASP A 167 -10.75 4.20 -0.35
CA ASP A 167 -11.91 5.08 -0.16
C ASP A 167 -11.94 6.19 -1.21
N LEU A 168 -10.79 6.78 -1.55
CA LEU A 168 -10.73 7.78 -2.61
C LEU A 168 -11.07 7.20 -3.99
N LEU A 169 -10.62 5.97 -4.29
CA LEU A 169 -10.97 5.30 -5.55
C LEU A 169 -12.45 4.90 -5.62
N LYS A 170 -13.09 4.67 -4.47
CA LYS A 170 -14.48 4.28 -4.38
C LYS A 170 -15.43 5.48 -4.46
N TYR A 171 -15.07 6.58 -3.80
CA TYR A 171 -15.98 7.70 -3.58
C TYR A 171 -15.70 8.91 -4.44
N LEU A 172 -14.46 9.16 -4.89
CA LEU A 172 -14.22 10.30 -5.77
C LEU A 172 -14.51 9.93 -7.23
N SER A 173 -15.13 10.87 -7.95
CA SER A 173 -15.20 10.81 -9.41
C SER A 173 -13.80 10.71 -10.06
N ASP A 174 -13.71 10.06 -11.22
CA ASP A 174 -12.46 9.99 -12.01
C ASP A 174 -11.87 11.37 -12.30
N SER A 175 -12.74 12.37 -12.49
CA SER A 175 -12.34 13.75 -12.75
C SER A 175 -11.62 14.39 -11.55
N ASP A 176 -12.05 14.06 -10.34
CA ASP A 176 -11.48 14.57 -9.10
C ASP A 176 -10.23 13.81 -8.70
N LEU A 177 -10.20 12.49 -8.93
CA LEU A 177 -8.98 11.69 -8.83
C LEU A 177 -7.89 12.24 -9.76
N ALA A 178 -8.22 12.60 -11.00
CA ALA A 178 -7.29 13.20 -11.93
C ALA A 178 -6.73 14.55 -11.42
N LYS A 179 -7.58 15.40 -10.84
CA LYS A 179 -7.15 16.69 -10.24
C LYS A 179 -6.19 16.46 -9.09
N VAL A 180 -6.47 15.52 -8.19
CA VAL A 180 -5.59 15.27 -7.05
C VAL A 180 -4.29 14.60 -7.53
N ARG A 181 -4.33 13.66 -8.48
CA ARG A 181 -3.12 13.07 -9.10
C ARG A 181 -2.23 14.13 -9.73
N ALA A 182 -2.81 15.07 -10.47
CA ALA A 182 -2.07 16.18 -11.06
C ALA A 182 -1.38 17.04 -10.00
N THR A 183 -2.04 17.30 -8.87
CA THR A 183 -1.42 18.02 -7.75
C THR A 183 -0.23 17.24 -7.20
N TYR A 184 -0.36 15.95 -6.90
CA TYR A 184 0.73 15.17 -6.27
C TYR A 184 1.92 14.90 -7.21
N LYS A 185 1.65 14.74 -8.51
CA LYS A 185 2.69 14.60 -9.53
C LYS A 185 3.65 15.81 -9.56
N LYS A 186 3.15 17.03 -9.31
CA LYS A 186 3.99 18.24 -9.24
C LYS A 186 5.00 18.22 -8.10
N TYR A 187 4.76 17.43 -7.05
CA TYR A 187 5.64 17.32 -5.89
C TYR A 187 6.55 16.09 -5.97
N ASN A 188 6.73 15.55 -7.19
CA ASN A 188 7.59 14.40 -7.49
C ASN A 188 7.28 13.15 -6.63
N LYS A 189 6.02 13.02 -6.18
CA LYS A 189 5.53 11.84 -5.48
C LYS A 189 4.48 11.19 -6.35
N THR A 190 4.80 10.03 -6.91
CA THR A 190 3.82 9.18 -7.60
C THR A 190 2.79 8.77 -6.56
N TRP A 191 1.57 9.25 -6.74
CA TRP A 191 0.46 8.96 -5.88
C TRP A 191 -0.60 8.21 -6.69
N ILE A 192 -0.90 7.00 -6.20
CA ILE A 192 -1.75 5.94 -6.77
C ILE A 192 -1.21 5.26 -8.01
#